data_AF-A0A834Z519-F1
#
_entry.id   AF-A0A834Z519-F1
#
_cell.length_a   1.000
_cell.length_b   1.000
_cell.length_c   1.000
_cell.angle_alpha   90.00
_cell.angle_beta   90.00
_cell.angle_gamma   90.00
#
_symmetry.space_group_name_H-M   'P 1'
#
loop_
_entity.id
_entity.type
_entity.pdbx_description
1 polymer ?
#
loop_
_entity_poly.entity_id
_entity_poly.type
_entity_poly.pdbx_seq_one_letter_code
_entity_poly.pdbx_strand_id
1 'polypeptide(L)'
;MMKFFVLILLATLSAFESLEGKRTLGDQPLSKIAVHKATFALHDLAHVKASPTILGLRGQNTEWATVRYSYPNPSNDDWIGVFSPANFSASTCEQENTRVHPPLLCSAPIKYQFANYTNPAYEATGKGSLRLQLINQRADFSFALFSGGLSNPKLIAVSNTVVFANPKAPVYPRLAQGKMWNEMSITWTSGYGIPEAEPFVEWGPQGGDQMRSPAGTLTFNRNSMCGA
;
A
#
# COMPACT_ATOMS: atom_id res chain seq x y z
N MET A 1 51.83 -5.98 39.02
CA MET A 1 51.22 -6.48 37.77
C MET A 1 49.69 -6.58 37.84
N MET A 2 49.00 -5.73 38.64
CA MET A 2 47.53 -5.80 38.80
C MET A 2 46.85 -4.42 38.70
N LYS A 3 47.61 -3.38 38.31
CA LYS A 3 47.10 -2.02 38.04
C LYS A 3 47.04 -1.67 36.55
N PHE A 4 47.75 -2.42 35.69
CA PHE A 4 47.72 -2.21 34.23
C PHE A 4 46.53 -2.90 33.55
N PHE A 5 46.00 -3.98 34.10
CA PHE A 5 44.83 -4.67 33.54
C PHE A 5 43.50 -3.94 33.79
N VAL A 6 43.43 -3.12 34.85
CA VAL A 6 42.21 -2.38 35.19
C VAL A 6 41.99 -1.20 34.23
N LEU A 7 43.05 -0.56 33.74
CA LEU A 7 42.91 0.52 32.75
C LEU A 7 42.49 0.02 31.36
N ILE A 8 42.86 -1.21 30.97
CA ILE A 8 42.48 -1.76 29.66
C ILE A 8 41.01 -2.20 29.65
N LEU A 9 40.46 -2.65 30.78
CA LEU A 9 39.03 -2.99 30.89
C LEU A 9 38.11 -1.75 30.95
N LEU A 10 38.61 -0.60 31.37
CA LEU A 10 37.84 0.66 31.40
C LEU A 10 37.91 1.44 30.08
N ALA A 11 38.89 1.16 29.20
CA ALA A 11 39.03 1.81 27.90
C ALA A 11 38.29 1.09 26.76
N THR A 12 37.84 -0.15 26.94
CA THR A 12 37.08 -0.90 25.92
C THR A 12 35.56 -0.86 26.12
N LEU A 13 35.07 -0.21 27.18
CA LEU A 13 33.63 -0.11 27.47
C LEU A 13 32.95 1.16 26.90
N SER A 14 33.64 1.96 26.09
CA SER A 14 33.14 3.26 25.61
C SER A 14 33.08 3.41 24.08
N ALA A 15 33.06 2.31 23.32
CA ALA A 15 32.90 2.38 21.85
C ALA A 15 32.05 1.24 21.29
N PHE A 16 30.85 1.06 21.82
CA PHE A 16 29.75 0.43 21.09
C PHE A 16 28.47 1.17 21.44
N GLU A 17 28.42 2.46 21.10
CA GLU A 17 27.13 3.05 20.74
C GLU A 17 26.72 2.35 19.45
N SER A 18 25.94 1.28 19.61
CA SER A 18 25.08 0.80 18.56
C SER A 18 24.35 2.01 18.00
N LEU A 19 24.66 2.35 16.75
CA LEU A 19 23.84 3.23 15.92
C LEU A 19 22.52 2.51 15.62
N GLU A 20 21.77 2.18 16.67
CA GLU A 20 20.34 1.95 16.55
C GLU A 20 19.76 3.32 16.24
N GLY A 21 19.65 3.59 14.95
CA GLY A 21 18.92 4.72 14.43
C GLY A 21 17.63 4.85 15.23
N LYS A 22 17.51 5.98 15.91
CA LYS A 22 16.36 6.41 16.71
C LYS A 22 15.09 5.96 15.99
N ARG A 23 14.50 4.83 16.40
CA ARG A 23 13.21 4.38 15.87
C ARG A 23 12.21 5.39 16.41
N THR A 24 11.92 6.41 15.59
CA THR A 24 10.81 7.33 15.84
C THR A 24 9.56 6.48 15.93
N LEU A 25 9.13 6.23 17.16
CA LEU A 25 7.86 5.62 17.47
C LEU A 25 6.77 6.50 16.86
N GLY A 26 6.00 5.99 15.91
CA GLY A 26 4.64 6.50 15.67
C GLY A 26 4.32 7.11 14.31
N ASP A 27 5.28 7.45 13.44
CA ASP A 27 4.94 8.01 12.13
C ASP A 27 4.53 6.93 11.13
N GLN A 28 3.32 7.07 10.57
CA GLN A 28 2.80 6.23 9.50
C GLN A 28 3.83 6.17 8.35
N PRO A 29 4.33 4.99 7.91
CA PRO A 29 5.41 4.91 6.92
C PRO A 29 5.15 5.68 5.63
N LEU A 30 3.88 5.78 5.20
CA LEU A 30 3.46 6.52 4.02
C LEU A 30 3.66 8.04 4.14
N SER A 31 3.67 8.61 5.36
CA SER A 31 3.89 10.05 5.57
C SER A 31 5.31 10.50 5.20
N LYS A 32 6.25 9.54 5.10
CA LYS A 32 7.64 9.81 4.69
C LYS A 32 7.77 10.10 3.19
N ILE A 33 6.75 9.75 2.40
CA ILE A 33 6.75 9.97 0.96
C ILE A 33 6.32 11.41 0.67
N ALA A 34 7.22 12.20 0.11
CA ALA A 34 6.92 13.54 -0.40
C ALA A 34 6.21 13.42 -1.76
N VAL A 35 4.98 12.87 -1.74
CA VAL A 35 4.15 12.63 -2.94
C VAL A 35 3.97 13.92 -3.75
N HIS A 36 3.75 15.05 -3.07
CA HIS A 36 3.65 16.38 -3.66
C HIS A 36 4.92 16.88 -4.38
N LYS A 37 6.07 16.22 -4.23
CA LYS A 37 7.32 16.52 -4.96
C LYS A 37 7.59 15.52 -6.07
N ALA A 38 6.71 14.54 -6.26
CA ALA A 38 6.95 13.49 -7.23
C ALA A 38 6.94 14.07 -8.65
N THR A 39 7.91 13.65 -9.47
CA THR A 39 8.03 14.07 -10.86
C THR A 39 8.04 12.87 -11.79
N PHE A 40 7.74 13.08 -13.08
CA PHE A 40 7.81 12.04 -14.09
C PHE A 40 9.22 12.03 -14.71
N ALA A 41 9.86 10.86 -14.72
CA ALA A 41 11.16 10.63 -15.32
C ALA A 41 11.17 9.22 -15.95
N LEU A 42 10.17 8.96 -16.79
CA LEU A 42 10.01 7.67 -17.44
C LEU A 42 11.28 7.31 -18.23
N HIS A 43 11.72 6.07 -18.10
CA HIS A 43 12.95 5.61 -18.72
C HIS A 43 12.65 4.43 -19.65
N ASP A 44 13.00 4.55 -20.93
CA ASP A 44 12.60 3.59 -21.99
C ASP A 44 13.04 2.14 -21.73
N LEU A 45 14.18 1.96 -21.07
CA LEU A 45 14.72 0.64 -20.72
C LEU A 45 14.29 0.14 -19.33
N ALA A 46 13.59 0.96 -18.55
CA ALA A 46 13.07 0.53 -17.26
C ALA A 46 11.71 -0.15 -17.45
N HIS A 47 11.44 -1.19 -16.67
CA HIS A 47 10.15 -1.86 -16.72
C HIS A 47 9.72 -2.37 -15.36
N VAL A 48 8.41 -2.44 -15.18
CA VAL A 48 7.75 -3.11 -14.05
C VAL A 48 6.68 -4.02 -14.63
N LYS A 49 6.58 -5.24 -14.15
CA LYS A 49 5.55 -6.19 -14.57
C LYS A 49 5.00 -6.94 -13.38
N ALA A 50 3.68 -7.00 -13.29
CA ALA A 50 2.98 -7.67 -12.20
C ALA A 50 2.25 -8.92 -12.72
N SER A 51 2.28 -9.98 -11.91
CA SER A 51 1.64 -11.26 -12.22
C SER A 51 1.10 -11.95 -10.96
N PRO A 52 -0.04 -12.64 -11.02
CA PRO A 52 -0.96 -12.71 -12.17
C PRO A 52 -1.69 -11.38 -12.40
N THR A 53 -2.37 -11.23 -13.55
CA THR A 53 -3.18 -10.04 -13.88
C THR A 53 -4.57 -10.07 -13.25
N ILE A 54 -5.08 -11.26 -12.94
CA ILE A 54 -6.37 -11.45 -12.27
C ILE A 54 -6.13 -12.18 -10.95
N LEU A 55 -6.71 -11.64 -9.87
CA LEU A 55 -6.67 -12.19 -8.51
C LEU A 55 -8.07 -12.68 -8.08
N GLY A 56 -8.17 -13.49 -7.03
CA GLY A 56 -9.41 -13.88 -6.37
C GLY A 56 -10.32 -14.77 -7.21
N LEU A 57 -9.78 -15.57 -8.13
CA LEU A 57 -10.58 -16.39 -9.07
C LEU A 57 -11.55 -17.37 -8.37
N ARG A 58 -11.30 -17.75 -7.12
CA ARG A 58 -12.17 -18.63 -6.33
C ARG A 58 -12.85 -17.88 -5.18
N GLY A 59 -13.06 -16.58 -5.33
CA GLY A 59 -13.71 -15.73 -4.33
C GLY A 59 -12.79 -15.26 -3.20
N GLN A 60 -11.47 -15.47 -3.30
CA GLN A 60 -10.53 -14.93 -2.33
C GLN A 60 -10.51 -13.40 -2.41
N ASN A 61 -10.48 -12.76 -1.24
CA ASN A 61 -10.34 -11.31 -1.10
C ASN A 61 -8.92 -10.89 -0.74
N THR A 62 -7.97 -11.82 -0.75
CA THR A 62 -6.56 -11.60 -0.44
C THR A 62 -5.72 -12.53 -1.31
N GLU A 63 -4.73 -12.01 -2.03
CA GLU A 63 -3.86 -12.82 -2.88
C GLU A 63 -2.47 -12.22 -3.08
N TRP A 64 -1.50 -13.08 -3.40
CA TRP A 64 -0.12 -12.69 -3.69
C TRP A 64 0.05 -12.25 -5.15
N ALA A 65 0.57 -11.05 -5.35
CA ALA A 65 1.09 -10.58 -6.64
C ALA A 65 2.63 -10.58 -6.62
N THR A 66 3.24 -11.06 -7.69
CA THR A 66 4.69 -10.96 -7.92
C THR A 66 4.96 -9.81 -8.89
N VAL A 67 5.76 -8.85 -8.43
CA VAL A 67 6.16 -7.67 -9.20
C VAL A 67 7.64 -7.81 -9.53
N ARG A 68 7.96 -7.91 -10.82
CA ARG A 68 9.33 -7.93 -11.33
C ARG A 68 9.65 -6.61 -11.97
N TYR A 69 10.85 -6.11 -11.75
CA TYR A 69 11.26 -4.80 -12.25
C TYR A 69 12.73 -4.77 -12.62
N SER A 70 13.06 -3.87 -13.55
CA SER A 70 14.42 -3.59 -13.97
C SER A 70 14.61 -2.09 -14.21
N TYR A 71 15.76 -1.56 -13.84
CA TYR A 71 16.16 -0.18 -14.12
C TYR A 71 17.68 -0.12 -14.40
N PRO A 72 18.14 0.48 -15.51
CA PRO A 72 19.58 0.50 -15.83
C PRO A 72 20.45 1.37 -14.92
N ASN A 73 19.85 2.35 -14.21
CA ASN A 73 20.58 3.24 -13.32
C ASN A 73 20.11 3.07 -11.86
N PRO A 74 20.18 1.86 -11.30
CA PRO A 74 19.58 1.55 -10.01
C PRO A 74 20.27 2.27 -8.85
N SER A 75 19.51 2.47 -7.78
CA SER A 75 19.97 3.02 -6.52
C SER A 75 19.32 2.29 -5.34
N ASN A 76 20.00 2.29 -4.20
CA ASN A 76 19.46 1.70 -2.96
C ASN A 76 18.21 2.41 -2.42
N ASP A 77 17.96 3.64 -2.87
CA ASP A 77 16.77 4.41 -2.52
C ASP A 77 15.60 4.22 -3.51
N ASP A 78 15.76 3.39 -4.53
CA ASP A 78 14.67 3.05 -5.45
C ASP A 78 13.58 2.23 -4.74
N TRP A 79 12.32 2.43 -5.13
CA TRP A 79 11.20 1.80 -4.46
C TRP A 79 10.00 1.52 -5.38
N ILE A 80 9.23 0.50 -5.03
CA ILE A 80 7.98 0.13 -5.69
C ILE A 80 6.81 0.67 -4.87
N GLY A 81 5.98 1.51 -5.49
CA GLY A 81 4.68 1.94 -4.95
C GLY A 81 3.54 1.09 -5.52
N VAL A 82 2.58 0.75 -4.67
CA VAL A 82 1.33 0.08 -5.06
C VAL A 82 0.21 1.12 -5.08
N PHE A 83 -0.47 1.26 -6.22
CA PHE A 83 -1.54 2.24 -6.38
C PHE A 83 -2.86 1.55 -6.68
N SER A 84 -3.93 2.09 -6.12
CA SER A 84 -5.31 1.76 -6.47
C SER A 84 -6.14 3.04 -6.32
N PRO A 85 -6.82 3.51 -7.38
CA PRO A 85 -6.93 2.90 -8.71
C PRO A 85 -5.60 2.80 -9.48
N ALA A 86 -5.54 1.93 -10.51
CA ALA A 86 -4.35 1.73 -11.32
C ALA A 86 -3.94 2.98 -12.12
N ASN A 87 -4.92 3.81 -12.51
CA ASN A 87 -4.64 5.09 -13.17
C ASN A 87 -4.37 6.19 -12.14
N PHE A 88 -3.23 6.10 -11.45
CA PHE A 88 -2.88 7.00 -10.36
C PHE A 88 -2.38 8.39 -10.81
N SER A 89 -2.03 8.54 -12.10
CA SER A 89 -1.57 9.80 -12.70
C SER A 89 -2.71 10.71 -13.16
N ALA A 90 -3.96 10.22 -13.19
CA ALA A 90 -5.12 10.98 -13.64
C ALA A 90 -5.61 12.04 -12.63
N SER A 91 -5.05 12.09 -11.43
CA SER A 91 -5.37 13.10 -10.42
C SER A 91 -4.38 14.27 -10.51
N THR A 92 -4.84 15.42 -10.99
CA THR A 92 -4.10 16.69 -10.88
C THR A 92 -4.32 17.24 -9.47
N CYS A 93 -3.25 17.40 -8.67
CA CYS A 93 -3.34 18.20 -7.46
C CYS A 93 -3.37 19.65 -7.89
N GLU A 94 -4.24 20.42 -7.27
CA GLU A 94 -4.11 21.86 -7.33
C GLU A 94 -2.80 22.27 -6.66
N GLN A 95 -2.14 23.30 -7.22
CA GLN A 95 -0.90 23.81 -6.66
C GLN A 95 -1.14 24.37 -5.26
N GLU A 96 -0.51 23.78 -4.24
CA GLU A 96 -0.54 24.34 -2.87
C GLU A 96 0.23 25.67 -2.79
N ASN A 97 1.19 25.91 -3.69
CA ASN A 97 1.98 27.14 -3.76
C ASN A 97 2.61 27.36 -5.16
N THR A 98 2.96 28.60 -5.50
CA THR A 98 3.55 29.04 -6.78
C THR A 98 4.92 28.42 -7.11
N ARG A 99 5.58 27.78 -6.13
CA ARG A 99 6.89 27.14 -6.27
C ARG A 99 6.86 25.67 -6.68
N VAL A 100 5.66 25.08 -6.79
CA VAL A 100 5.51 23.65 -7.11
C VAL A 100 4.97 23.54 -8.54
N HIS A 101 5.75 22.95 -9.43
CA HIS A 101 5.40 22.84 -10.85
C HIS A 101 4.95 21.41 -11.20
N PRO A 102 3.83 21.25 -11.93
CA PRO A 102 3.41 19.96 -12.48
C PRO A 102 4.48 19.31 -13.37
N PRO A 103 4.45 17.98 -13.58
CA PRO A 103 3.42 17.05 -13.11
C PRO A 103 3.75 16.44 -11.74
N LEU A 104 2.86 16.67 -10.77
CA LEU A 104 2.93 16.13 -9.41
C LEU A 104 2.11 14.85 -9.33
N LEU A 105 2.67 13.77 -8.79
CA LEU A 105 1.83 12.63 -8.42
C LEU A 105 1.03 13.00 -7.17
N CYS A 106 -0.27 12.75 -7.23
CA CYS A 106 -1.23 13.17 -6.20
C CYS A 106 -1.89 12.02 -5.47
N SER A 107 -1.79 10.85 -6.07
CA SER A 107 -2.29 9.63 -5.51
C SER A 107 -1.28 9.11 -4.50
N ALA A 108 -1.67 9.04 -3.23
CA ALA A 108 -0.90 8.32 -2.24
C ALA A 108 -0.91 6.81 -2.58
N PRO A 109 0.24 6.13 -2.57
CA PRO A 109 0.26 4.69 -2.72
C PRO A 109 -0.42 4.02 -1.51
N ILE A 110 -1.04 2.85 -1.73
CA ILE A 110 -1.63 2.03 -0.66
C ILE A 110 -0.54 1.48 0.25
N LYS A 111 0.60 1.13 -0.34
CA LYS A 111 1.81 0.65 0.32
C LYS A 111 3.01 0.83 -0.61
N TYR A 112 4.21 0.74 -0.05
CA TYR A 112 5.45 0.76 -0.82
C TYR A 112 6.48 -0.18 -0.21
N GLN A 113 7.53 -0.48 -0.98
CA GLN A 113 8.71 -1.19 -0.49
C GLN A 113 9.93 -0.83 -1.34
N PHE A 114 11.12 -0.78 -0.73
CA PHE A 114 12.37 -0.57 -1.45
C PHE A 114 12.67 -1.69 -2.45
N ALA A 115 13.27 -1.33 -3.58
CA ALA A 115 13.58 -2.23 -4.68
C ALA A 115 14.62 -3.29 -4.31
N ASN A 116 15.49 -3.00 -3.34
CA ASN A 116 16.53 -3.91 -2.84
C ASN A 116 16.06 -4.82 -1.68
N TYR A 117 14.79 -4.74 -1.25
CA TYR A 117 14.29 -5.42 -0.04
C TYR A 117 14.52 -6.94 -0.04
N THR A 118 14.28 -7.62 -1.17
CA THR A 118 14.51 -9.06 -1.34
C THR A 118 15.82 -9.38 -2.05
N ASN A 119 16.38 -8.44 -2.80
CA ASN A 119 17.61 -8.61 -3.56
C ASN A 119 18.62 -7.51 -3.19
N PRO A 120 19.54 -7.78 -2.24
CA PRO A 120 20.60 -6.84 -1.87
C PRO A 120 21.51 -6.44 -3.05
N ALA A 121 21.60 -7.26 -4.09
CA ALA A 121 22.38 -6.96 -5.29
C ALA A 121 21.62 -6.09 -6.32
N TYR A 122 20.47 -5.52 -5.96
CA TYR A 122 19.68 -4.67 -6.86
C TYR A 122 20.50 -3.48 -7.38
N GLU A 123 21.26 -2.79 -6.52
CA GLU A 123 22.10 -1.65 -6.93
C GLU A 123 23.16 -2.02 -7.97
N ALA A 124 23.67 -3.27 -7.95
CA ALA A 124 24.64 -3.73 -8.94
C ALA A 124 23.97 -4.26 -10.23
N THR A 125 22.79 -4.86 -10.11
CA THR A 125 22.16 -5.62 -11.21
C THR A 125 21.04 -4.86 -11.92
N GLY A 126 20.47 -3.86 -11.25
CA GLY A 126 19.28 -3.15 -11.68
C GLY A 126 18.00 -3.98 -11.67
N LYS A 127 18.03 -5.22 -11.18
CA LYS A 127 16.92 -6.20 -11.31
C LYS A 127 16.42 -6.66 -9.96
N GLY A 128 15.11 -6.68 -9.78
CA GLY A 128 14.50 -7.13 -8.54
C GLY A 128 13.12 -7.74 -8.71
N SER A 129 12.63 -8.35 -7.63
CA SER A 129 11.31 -8.94 -7.57
C SER A 129 10.74 -8.86 -6.16
N LEU A 130 9.51 -8.38 -6.03
CA LEU A 130 8.75 -8.36 -4.78
C LEU A 130 7.55 -9.30 -4.86
N ARG A 131 7.26 -10.00 -3.76
CA ARG A 131 5.98 -10.67 -3.56
C ARG A 131 5.18 -9.85 -2.56
N LEU A 132 4.05 -9.33 -3.01
CA LEU A 132 3.19 -8.44 -2.25
C LEU A 132 1.82 -9.09 -2.08
N GLN A 133 1.34 -9.18 -0.85
CA GLN A 133 -0.02 -9.60 -0.58
C GLN A 133 -0.96 -8.39 -0.74
N LEU A 134 -1.94 -8.53 -1.64
CA LEU A 134 -2.96 -7.54 -1.91
C LEU A 134 -4.29 -7.99 -1.30
N ILE A 135 -5.10 -7.02 -0.92
CA ILE A 135 -6.46 -7.22 -0.41
C ILE A 135 -7.45 -6.58 -1.39
N ASN A 136 -8.61 -7.19 -1.58
CA ASN A 136 -9.66 -6.66 -2.43
C ASN A 136 -10.37 -5.49 -1.74
N GLN A 137 -9.95 -4.28 -2.06
CA GLN A 137 -10.51 -3.04 -1.53
C GLN A 137 -11.24 -2.22 -2.59
N ARG A 138 -11.85 -2.91 -3.56
CA ARG A 138 -12.36 -2.36 -4.83
C ARG A 138 -11.25 -1.97 -5.80
N ALA A 139 -11.67 -1.46 -6.95
CA ALA A 139 -10.83 -0.97 -8.05
C ALA A 139 -9.74 -1.97 -8.48
N ASP A 140 -8.88 -1.50 -9.36
CA ASP A 140 -7.72 -2.20 -9.88
C ASP A 140 -6.43 -1.66 -9.26
N PHE A 141 -5.31 -2.30 -9.57
CA PHE A 141 -3.99 -2.00 -9.03
C PHE A 141 -2.98 -1.78 -10.16
N SER A 142 -2.06 -0.85 -9.94
CA SER A 142 -0.81 -0.73 -10.71
C SER A 142 0.37 -0.64 -9.75
N PHE A 143 1.55 -0.95 -10.27
CA PHE A 143 2.80 -0.86 -9.54
C PHE A 143 3.72 0.09 -10.27
N ALA A 144 4.36 0.99 -9.54
CA ALA A 144 5.25 1.97 -10.12
C ALA A 144 6.62 1.93 -9.45
N LEU A 145 7.67 1.99 -10.26
CA LEU A 145 9.05 2.09 -9.81
C LEU A 145 9.45 3.56 -9.74
N PHE A 146 10.04 3.93 -8.61
CA PHE A 146 10.54 5.25 -8.32
C PHE A 146 12.02 5.23 -8.01
N SER A 147 12.70 6.33 -8.36
CA SER A 147 14.05 6.66 -7.88
C SER A 147 14.05 7.98 -7.10
N GLY A 148 15.21 8.35 -6.53
CA GLY A 148 15.35 9.60 -5.76
C GLY A 148 14.76 9.54 -4.36
N GLY A 149 14.54 8.33 -3.86
CA GLY A 149 14.06 8.05 -2.52
C GLY A 149 12.62 8.52 -2.29
N LEU A 150 12.26 8.60 -1.00
CA LEU A 150 10.92 9.02 -0.60
C LEU A 150 10.77 10.56 -0.60
N SER A 151 11.88 11.30 -0.53
CA SER A 151 11.87 12.76 -0.37
C SER A 151 11.83 13.53 -1.70
N ASN A 152 12.36 12.96 -2.80
CA ASN A 152 12.32 13.55 -4.13
C ASN A 152 11.98 12.48 -5.18
N PRO A 153 10.80 11.83 -5.08
CA PRO A 153 10.49 10.66 -5.89
C PRO A 153 10.37 11.00 -7.38
N LYS A 154 10.94 10.15 -8.22
CA LYS A 154 10.88 10.25 -9.68
C LYS A 154 10.27 8.99 -10.26
N LEU A 155 9.14 9.10 -10.95
CA LEU A 155 8.46 7.96 -11.56
C LEU A 155 9.24 7.47 -12.79
N ILE A 156 9.77 6.25 -12.71
CA ILE A 156 10.65 5.65 -13.72
C ILE A 156 9.89 4.70 -14.65
N ALA A 157 8.99 3.88 -14.11
CA ALA A 157 8.21 2.93 -14.89
C ALA A 157 6.91 2.55 -14.18
N VAL A 158 5.90 2.18 -14.96
CA VAL A 158 4.57 1.74 -14.48
C VAL A 158 4.28 0.34 -15.04
N SER A 159 3.66 -0.52 -14.23
CA SER A 159 3.31 -1.88 -14.62
C SER A 159 2.01 -1.96 -15.43
N ASN A 160 1.74 -3.16 -15.94
CA ASN A 160 0.38 -3.57 -16.28
C ASN A 160 -0.56 -3.48 -15.08
N THR A 161 -1.86 -3.38 -15.36
CA THR A 161 -2.92 -3.45 -14.36
C THR A 161 -3.10 -4.87 -13.82
N VAL A 162 -3.43 -4.97 -12.53
CA VAL A 162 -3.85 -6.19 -11.83
C VAL A 162 -5.20 -5.93 -11.17
N VAL A 163 -6.14 -6.86 -11.24
CA VAL A 163 -7.49 -6.68 -10.71
C VAL A 163 -8.03 -7.95 -10.05
N PHE A 164 -8.84 -7.82 -9.00
CA PHE A 164 -9.58 -8.98 -8.47
C PHE A 164 -10.70 -9.36 -9.44
N ALA A 165 -11.05 -10.65 -9.53
CA ALA A 165 -12.08 -11.17 -10.42
C ALA A 165 -13.44 -10.49 -10.18
N ASN A 166 -13.75 -10.18 -8.92
CA ASN A 166 -14.85 -9.30 -8.55
C ASN A 166 -14.37 -8.21 -7.58
N PRO A 167 -13.96 -7.03 -8.06
CA PRO A 167 -13.52 -5.94 -7.19
C PRO A 167 -14.64 -5.41 -6.28
N LYS A 168 -15.91 -5.61 -6.66
CA LYS A 168 -17.06 -5.07 -5.92
C LYS A 168 -17.58 -6.03 -4.85
N ALA A 169 -17.00 -7.22 -4.73
CA ALA A 169 -17.44 -8.26 -3.80
C ALA A 169 -17.64 -7.75 -2.36
N PRO A 170 -18.65 -8.26 -1.62
CA PRO A 170 -18.81 -7.94 -0.21
C PRO A 170 -17.67 -8.57 0.61
N VAL A 171 -16.95 -7.75 1.38
CA VAL A 171 -15.73 -8.14 2.09
C VAL A 171 -15.65 -7.53 3.48
N TYR A 172 -14.81 -8.13 4.32
CA TYR A 172 -14.43 -7.68 5.66
C TYR A 172 -15.62 -7.41 6.60
N PRO A 173 -16.51 -8.41 6.81
CA PRO A 173 -17.60 -8.27 7.76
C PRO A 173 -17.06 -8.06 9.17
N ARG A 174 -17.72 -7.19 9.93
CA ARG A 174 -17.41 -6.83 11.31
C ARG A 174 -18.68 -6.99 12.12
N LEU A 175 -18.56 -7.67 13.25
CA LEU A 175 -19.65 -7.84 14.19
C LEU A 175 -19.56 -6.77 15.27
N ALA A 176 -20.71 -6.20 15.63
CA ALA A 176 -20.85 -5.35 16.79
C ALA A 176 -22.18 -5.64 17.48
N GLN A 177 -22.21 -5.51 18.81
CA GLN A 177 -23.46 -5.62 19.55
C GLN A 177 -24.44 -4.54 19.06
N GLY A 178 -25.69 -4.95 18.85
CA GLY A 178 -26.76 -4.03 18.47
C GLY A 178 -27.25 -3.22 19.66
N LYS A 179 -28.44 -2.64 19.51
CA LYS A 179 -29.04 -1.78 20.54
C LYS A 179 -29.51 -2.55 21.77
N MET A 180 -29.82 -3.84 21.60
CA MET A 180 -30.31 -4.74 22.64
C MET A 180 -29.35 -5.91 22.85
N TRP A 181 -29.44 -6.57 24.00
CA TRP A 181 -28.60 -7.72 24.35
C TRP A 181 -28.73 -8.91 23.40
N ASN A 182 -29.87 -9.03 22.71
CA ASN A 182 -30.21 -10.07 21.75
C ASN A 182 -30.11 -9.60 20.29
N GLU A 183 -29.45 -8.47 20.03
CA GLU A 183 -29.25 -7.92 18.69
C GLU A 183 -27.75 -7.89 18.37
N MET A 184 -27.39 -8.30 17.15
CA MET A 184 -26.04 -8.19 16.62
C MET A 184 -26.11 -7.54 15.25
N SER A 185 -25.24 -6.56 15.02
CA SER A 185 -25.08 -5.89 13.74
C SER A 185 -23.92 -6.48 12.96
N ILE A 186 -24.11 -6.62 11.64
CA ILE A 186 -23.06 -7.01 10.70
C ILE A 186 -22.83 -5.84 9.77
N THR A 187 -21.60 -5.32 9.76
CA THR A 187 -21.18 -4.27 8.83
C THR A 187 -20.12 -4.83 7.90
N TRP A 188 -20.29 -4.68 6.58
CA TRP A 188 -19.31 -5.07 5.58
C TRP A 188 -19.07 -3.94 4.58
N THR A 189 -18.10 -4.11 3.70
CA THR A 189 -17.83 -3.16 2.61
C THR A 189 -18.02 -3.84 1.27
N SER A 190 -18.62 -3.16 0.30
CA SER A 190 -18.73 -3.64 -1.08
C SER A 190 -18.50 -2.50 -2.07
N GLY A 191 -18.43 -2.82 -3.35
CA GLY A 191 -18.43 -1.82 -4.42
C GLY A 191 -19.81 -1.54 -5.01
N TYR A 192 -20.85 -2.24 -4.58
CA TYR A 192 -22.19 -2.12 -5.16
C TYR A 192 -22.95 -0.94 -4.55
N GLY A 193 -23.43 -0.04 -5.40
CA GLY A 193 -24.37 1.00 -5.02
C GLY A 193 -25.80 0.44 -4.86
N ILE A 194 -26.64 1.15 -4.11
CA ILE A 194 -28.07 0.78 -3.92
C ILE A 194 -28.81 0.56 -5.25
N PRO A 195 -28.59 1.36 -6.32
CA PRO A 195 -29.24 1.12 -7.62
C PRO A 195 -28.73 -0.12 -8.36
N GLU A 196 -27.58 -0.66 -7.97
CA GLU A 196 -26.92 -1.76 -8.67
C GLU A 196 -27.24 -3.12 -8.05
N ALA A 197 -27.41 -3.19 -6.73
CA ALA A 197 -27.76 -4.41 -6.01
C ALA A 197 -28.46 -4.08 -4.67
N GLU A 198 -29.45 -4.89 -4.31
CA GLU A 198 -30.09 -4.82 -2.99
C GLU A 198 -29.24 -5.59 -1.96
N PRO A 199 -28.70 -4.93 -0.93
CA PRO A 199 -27.85 -5.58 0.06
C PRO A 199 -28.68 -6.25 1.16
N PHE A 200 -28.34 -7.50 1.48
CA PHE A 200 -28.95 -8.27 2.56
C PHE A 200 -27.94 -9.18 3.23
N VAL A 201 -28.28 -9.66 4.43
CA VAL A 201 -27.60 -10.76 5.12
C VAL A 201 -28.53 -11.96 5.16
N GLU A 202 -28.04 -13.12 4.77
CA GLU A 202 -28.71 -14.40 5.02
C GLU A 202 -28.12 -15.04 6.28
N TRP A 203 -28.96 -15.35 7.26
CA TRP A 203 -28.53 -15.85 8.56
C TRP A 203 -29.59 -16.70 9.25
N GLY A 204 -29.15 -17.53 10.20
CA GLY A 204 -29.98 -18.41 11.00
C GLY A 204 -29.13 -19.34 11.86
N PRO A 205 -29.75 -20.17 12.71
CA PRO A 205 -29.04 -21.22 13.44
C PRO A 205 -28.31 -22.17 12.48
N GLN A 206 -27.16 -22.69 12.90
CA GLN A 206 -26.41 -23.67 12.11
C GLN A 206 -27.26 -24.93 11.90
N GLY A 207 -27.47 -25.32 10.63
CA GLY A 207 -28.27 -26.49 10.25
C GLY A 207 -29.80 -26.28 10.33
N GLY A 208 -30.26 -25.07 10.64
CA GLY A 208 -31.68 -24.70 10.64
C GLY A 208 -32.07 -23.80 9.47
N ASP A 209 -33.32 -23.33 9.50
CA ASP A 209 -33.85 -22.40 8.51
C ASP A 209 -33.07 -21.08 8.51
N GLN A 210 -32.78 -20.59 7.31
CA GLN A 210 -32.11 -19.31 7.10
C GLN A 210 -33.15 -18.25 6.70
N MET A 211 -32.96 -17.03 7.18
CA MET A 211 -33.76 -15.87 6.80
C MET A 211 -32.89 -14.77 6.23
N ARG A 212 -33.52 -13.86 5.48
CA ARG A 212 -32.86 -12.66 4.94
C ARG A 212 -33.28 -11.43 5.69
N SER A 213 -32.31 -10.59 6.03
CA SER A 213 -32.55 -9.28 6.63
C SER A 213 -31.91 -8.19 5.75
N PRO A 214 -32.60 -7.05 5.56
CA PRO A 214 -32.10 -5.97 4.72
C PRO A 214 -30.92 -5.25 5.36
N ALA A 215 -30.20 -4.47 4.58
CA ALA A 215 -29.08 -3.66 5.06
C ALA A 215 -29.20 -2.19 4.68
N GLY A 216 -28.95 -1.31 5.65
CA GLY A 216 -28.72 0.11 5.39
C GLY A 216 -27.37 0.32 4.71
N THR A 217 -27.33 1.16 3.67
CA THR A 217 -26.09 1.47 2.94
C THR A 217 -25.67 2.91 3.19
N LEU A 218 -24.44 3.10 3.64
CA LEU A 218 -23.85 4.41 3.92
C LEU A 218 -22.52 4.54 3.16
N THR A 219 -22.20 5.77 2.76
CA THR A 219 -20.92 6.11 2.13
C THR A 219 -20.57 7.58 2.42
N PHE A 220 -19.34 7.98 2.12
CA PHE A 220 -18.88 9.36 2.16
C PHE A 220 -18.06 9.66 0.91
N ASN A 221 -17.90 10.93 0.57
CA ASN A 221 -17.12 11.35 -0.59
C ASN A 221 -15.98 12.28 -0.19
N ARG A 222 -15.18 12.73 -1.17
CA ARG A 222 -14.04 13.63 -0.94
C ARG A 222 -14.45 14.91 -0.18
N ASN A 223 -15.60 15.50 -0.52
CA ASN A 223 -16.08 16.75 0.07
C ASN A 223 -16.62 16.55 1.50
N SER A 224 -16.79 15.31 1.95
CA SER A 224 -17.11 15.00 3.35
C SER A 224 -15.88 15.09 4.27
N MET A 225 -14.66 15.18 3.72
CA MET A 225 -13.43 15.27 4.52
C MET A 225 -13.18 16.70 4.98
N CYS A 226 -12.63 16.86 6.20
CA CYS A 226 -12.43 18.17 6.81
C CYS A 226 -11.24 18.96 6.24
N GLY A 227 -10.29 18.31 5.57
CA GLY A 227 -9.07 18.95 5.07
C GLY A 227 -8.11 17.98 4.38
N ALA A 228 -6.96 18.52 3.97
CA ALA A 228 -5.79 17.79 3.48
C ALA A 228 -4.80 17.53 4.63
#